data_AF-A0A1H4G062-F1
#
_entry.id   AF-A0A1H4G062-F1
#
_cell.length_a   1.000
_cell.length_b   1.000
_cell.length_c   1.000
_cell.angle_alpha   90.00
_cell.angle_beta   90.00
_cell.angle_gamma   90.00
#
_symmetry.space_group_name_H-M   'P 1'
#
loop_
_entity.id
_entity.type
_entity.pdbx_description
1 polymer ?
#
loop_
_entity_poly.entity_id
_entity_poly.type
_entity_poly.pdbx_seq_one_letter_code
_entity_poly.pdbx_strand_id
1 'polypeptide(L)'
;MYLFSFYCRGMNFIDLLKLNNSNLYDDRLSYLRTKTGVHLNFKLRDHSLKILEVYTQKSMNAYLFPLLLTEEMTTKQITYRSHKLLGQINPALKQMMEVLKISKHITFYTARHTFATFLKFETTPIDAISEMLGHTEIRTTQAYLNKLPNKKLDKIIDDVFENSKYF
;
A
#
# COMPACT_ATOMS: atom_id res chain seq x y z
N MET A 1 -10.42 -3.31 0.78
CA MET A 1 -9.08 -3.65 1.29
C MET A 1 -7.94 -3.40 0.29
N TYR A 2 -7.93 -3.97 -0.92
CA TYR A 2 -6.86 -3.75 -1.91
C TYR A 2 -6.55 -2.26 -2.16
N LEU A 3 -7.60 -1.47 -2.44
CA LEU A 3 -7.47 -0.02 -2.64
C LEU A 3 -6.99 0.71 -1.39
N PHE A 4 -7.41 0.26 -0.20
CA PHE A 4 -6.93 0.85 1.05
C PHE A 4 -5.42 0.67 1.21
N SER A 5 -4.89 -0.52 0.89
CA SER A 5 -3.44 -0.75 0.84
C SER A 5 -2.75 0.23 -0.12
N PHE A 6 -3.26 0.39 -1.35
CA PHE A 6 -2.72 1.35 -2.31
C PHE A 6 -2.71 2.79 -1.77
N TYR A 7 -3.84 3.30 -1.28
CA TYR A 7 -3.94 4.66 -0.75
C TYR A 7 -3.11 4.88 0.53
N CYS A 8 -2.90 3.82 1.33
CA CYS A 8 -2.10 3.86 2.54
C CYS A 8 -0.64 3.47 2.26
N ARG A 9 -0.03 4.11 1.25
CA ARG A 9 1.38 3.93 0.87
C ARG A 9 1.77 2.50 0.54
N GLY A 10 0.87 1.77 -0.11
CA GLY A 10 1.11 0.37 -0.48
C GLY A 10 1.21 -0.56 0.73
N MET A 11 0.49 -0.33 1.82
CA MET A 11 0.56 -1.10 3.09
C MET A 11 0.54 -2.63 2.88
N ASN A 12 1.36 -3.38 3.63
CA ASN A 12 1.33 -4.84 3.56
C ASN A 12 0.07 -5.40 4.21
N PHE A 13 -0.39 -6.56 3.74
CA PHE A 13 -1.59 -7.19 4.26
C PHE A 13 -1.52 -7.52 5.76
N ILE A 14 -0.37 -7.99 6.25
CA ILE A 14 -0.20 -8.30 7.68
C ILE A 14 -0.27 -7.04 8.56
N ASP A 15 0.16 -5.89 8.04
CA ASP A 15 0.06 -4.61 8.75
C ASP A 15 -1.40 -4.14 8.76
N LEU A 16 -2.11 -4.27 7.62
CA LEU A 16 -3.54 -3.98 7.53
C LEU A 16 -4.36 -4.81 8.53
N LEU A 17 -4.04 -6.10 8.66
CA LEU A 17 -4.71 -7.00 9.62
C LEU A 17 -4.58 -6.56 11.07
N LYS A 18 -3.45 -5.93 11.41
CA LYS A 18 -3.13 -5.52 12.78
C LYS A 18 -3.64 -4.13 13.12
N LEU A 19 -4.13 -3.35 12.14
CA LEU A 19 -4.63 -2.02 12.40
C LEU A 19 -5.82 -2.04 13.35
N ASN A 20 -5.76 -1.23 14.39
CA ASN A 20 -6.82 -1.06 15.37
C ASN A 20 -7.09 0.42 15.66
N ASN A 21 -8.07 0.69 16.52
CA ASN A 21 -8.49 2.05 16.87
C ASN A 21 -7.34 2.92 17.42
N SER A 22 -6.36 2.33 18.12
CA SER A 22 -5.22 3.12 18.66
C SER A 22 -4.20 3.52 17.59
N ASN A 23 -4.30 2.98 16.37
CA ASN A 23 -3.50 3.43 15.24
C ASN A 23 -4.05 4.71 14.58
N LEU A 24 -5.27 5.13 14.92
CA LEU A 24 -5.90 6.34 14.38
C LEU A 24 -5.79 7.49 15.36
N TYR A 25 -5.39 8.65 14.85
CA TYR A 25 -5.37 9.91 15.59
C TYR A 25 -5.74 11.04 14.62
N ASP A 26 -6.84 11.73 14.89
CA ASP A 26 -7.47 12.68 13.96
C ASP A 26 -7.66 12.06 12.55
N ASP A 27 -7.07 12.67 11.54
CA ASP A 27 -7.06 12.19 10.16
C ASP A 27 -5.81 11.39 9.79
N ARG A 28 -5.06 10.89 10.79
CA ARG A 28 -3.78 10.21 10.59
C ARG A 28 -3.82 8.75 10.97
N LEU A 29 -2.98 7.99 10.27
CA LEU A 29 -2.67 6.61 10.58
C LEU A 29 -1.21 6.49 11.04
N SER A 30 -1.02 5.85 12.19
CA SER A 30 0.28 5.68 12.85
C SER A 30 0.47 4.22 13.27
N TYR A 31 1.49 3.54 12.75
CA TYR A 31 1.77 2.14 13.07
C TYR A 31 3.24 1.75 12.87
N LEU A 32 3.66 0.63 13.48
CA LEU A 32 4.96 0.02 13.26
C LEU A 32 4.85 -1.06 12.18
N ARG A 33 5.67 -0.98 11.13
CA ARG A 33 5.68 -1.97 10.05
C ARG A 33 6.20 -3.31 10.57
N THR A 34 5.43 -4.38 10.42
CA THR A 34 5.75 -5.71 10.96
C THR A 34 7.10 -6.25 10.48
N LYS A 35 7.47 -6.01 9.21
CA LYS A 35 8.71 -6.56 8.64
C LYS A 35 9.98 -5.82 9.08
N THR A 36 9.91 -4.51 9.30
CA THR A 36 11.12 -3.67 9.49
C THR A 36 11.14 -2.90 10.81
N GLY A 37 10.03 -2.86 11.55
CA GLY A 37 9.90 -2.04 12.76
C GLY A 37 9.85 -0.53 12.49
N VAL A 38 9.94 -0.09 11.23
CA VAL A 38 9.88 1.34 10.88
C VAL A 38 8.51 1.90 11.27
N HIS A 39 8.53 3.03 11.98
CA HIS A 39 7.33 3.78 12.33
C HIS A 39 6.85 4.57 11.12
N LEU A 40 5.60 4.33 10.72
CA LEU A 40 4.95 5.03 9.64
C LEU A 40 3.82 5.87 10.22
N ASN A 41 3.86 7.17 9.94
CA ASN A 41 2.88 8.14 10.39
C ASN A 41 2.50 9.06 9.21
N PHE A 42 1.25 9.00 8.76
CA PHE A 42 0.79 9.81 7.65
C PHE A 42 -0.69 10.15 7.71
N LYS A 43 -1.04 11.29 7.14
CA LYS A 43 -2.43 11.74 6.98
C LYS A 43 -3.15 10.87 5.95
N LEU A 44 -4.29 10.34 6.34
CA LEU A 44 -5.24 9.65 5.48
C LEU A 44 -5.89 10.66 4.52
N ARG A 45 -6.30 10.16 3.36
CA ARG A 45 -7.06 10.92 2.36
C ARG A 45 -8.52 10.47 2.35
N ASP A 46 -9.39 11.25 1.74
CA ASP A 46 -10.83 10.99 1.67
C ASP A 46 -11.15 9.58 1.18
N HIS A 47 -10.43 9.11 0.14
CA HIS A 47 -10.60 7.74 -0.37
C HIS A 47 -10.28 6.66 0.67
N SER A 48 -9.21 6.83 1.46
CA SER A 48 -8.89 5.88 2.53
C SER A 48 -9.84 5.97 3.71
N LEU A 49 -10.31 7.18 4.06
CA LEU A 49 -11.27 7.40 5.15
C LEU A 49 -12.63 6.78 4.82
N LYS A 50 -13.14 6.99 3.60
CA LYS A 50 -14.38 6.36 3.11
C LYS A 50 -14.31 4.83 3.15
N ILE A 51 -13.15 4.25 2.84
CA ILE A 51 -12.99 2.80 2.95
C ILE A 51 -13.02 2.37 4.42
N LEU A 52 -12.33 3.08 5.32
CA LEU A 52 -12.33 2.76 6.75
C LEU A 52 -13.75 2.81 7.33
N GLU A 53 -14.51 3.86 7.04
CA GLU A 53 -15.89 4.03 7.51
C GLU A 53 -16.76 2.78 7.24
N VAL A 54 -16.62 2.18 6.06
CA VAL A 54 -17.37 0.96 5.68
C VAL A 54 -16.93 -0.28 6.49
N TYR A 55 -15.64 -0.39 6.81
CA TYR A 55 -15.10 -1.58 7.48
C TYR A 55 -15.16 -1.49 9.01
N THR A 56 -14.99 -0.30 9.59
CA THR A 56 -15.09 -0.08 11.04
C THR A 56 -16.49 -0.38 11.54
N GLN A 57 -17.53 -0.01 10.79
CA GLN A 57 -18.93 -0.36 11.09
C GLN A 57 -19.20 -1.87 11.11
N LYS A 58 -18.36 -2.67 10.45
CA LYS A 58 -18.48 -4.13 10.38
C LYS A 58 -17.59 -4.85 11.39
N SER A 59 -16.71 -4.12 12.07
CA SER A 59 -15.82 -4.70 13.06
C SER A 59 -16.55 -4.92 14.38
N MET A 60 -16.23 -6.03 15.05
CA MET A 60 -16.83 -6.42 16.34
C MET A 60 -15.85 -6.25 17.50
N ASN A 61 -14.64 -5.77 17.23
CA ASN A 61 -13.56 -5.59 18.20
C ASN A 61 -12.72 -4.35 17.84
N ALA A 62 -11.59 -4.13 18.51
CA ALA A 62 -10.79 -2.93 18.32
C ALA A 62 -10.13 -2.82 16.94
N TYR A 63 -10.07 -3.89 16.13
CA TYR A 63 -9.44 -3.85 14.81
C TYR A 63 -10.27 -3.03 13.82
N LEU A 64 -9.59 -2.31 12.93
CA LEU A 64 -10.25 -1.48 11.90
C LEU A 64 -10.89 -2.33 10.78
N PHE A 65 -10.41 -3.57 10.61
CA PHE A 65 -10.91 -4.51 9.62
C PHE A 65 -11.39 -5.79 10.31
N PRO A 66 -12.57 -6.33 9.94
CA PRO A 66 -13.17 -7.51 10.57
C PRO A 66 -12.51 -8.82 10.08
N LEU A 67 -11.21 -8.95 10.29
CA LEU A 67 -10.39 -10.05 9.76
C LEU A 67 -9.77 -10.91 10.88
N LEU A 68 -9.50 -10.29 12.03
CA LEU A 68 -9.10 -10.91 13.28
C LEU A 68 -10.29 -10.89 14.23
N LEU A 69 -10.64 -12.04 14.79
CA LEU A 69 -11.85 -12.21 15.60
C LEU A 69 -11.61 -12.00 17.10
N THR A 70 -10.34 -12.00 17.51
CA THR A 70 -9.90 -11.86 18.90
C THR A 70 -8.65 -11.00 18.91
N GLU A 71 -8.48 -10.21 19.97
CA GLU A 71 -7.34 -9.32 20.19
C GLU A 71 -6.14 -10.06 20.82
N GLU A 72 -6.39 -11.24 21.39
CA GLU A 72 -5.39 -12.10 22.01
C GLU A 72 -4.86 -13.13 21.00
N MET A 73 -4.08 -12.65 20.02
CA MET A 73 -3.44 -13.52 19.03
C MET A 73 -1.92 -13.41 19.10
N THR A 74 -1.26 -14.57 19.14
CA THR A 74 0.19 -14.66 18.99
C THR A 74 0.62 -14.25 17.58
N THR A 75 1.86 -13.80 17.43
CA THR A 75 2.45 -13.47 16.12
C THR A 75 2.32 -14.63 15.11
N LYS A 76 2.47 -15.88 15.57
CA LYS A 76 2.32 -17.07 14.70
C LYS A 76 0.89 -17.21 14.19
N GLN A 77 -0.11 -17.03 15.05
CA GLN A 77 -1.52 -17.10 14.65
C GLN A 77 -1.90 -15.98 13.68
N ILE A 78 -1.42 -14.76 13.90
CA ILE A 78 -1.65 -13.63 12.98
C ILE A 78 -1.03 -13.93 11.61
N THR A 79 0.22 -14.42 11.58
CA THR A 79 0.90 -14.78 10.33
C THR A 79 0.15 -15.90 9.59
N TYR A 80 -0.24 -16.97 10.28
CA TYR A 80 -1.05 -18.04 9.68
C TYR A 80 -2.37 -17.52 9.12
N ARG A 81 -3.09 -16.70 9.89
CA ARG A 81 -4.35 -16.07 9.47
C ARG A 81 -4.16 -15.19 8.25
N SER A 82 -3.07 -14.42 8.20
CA SER A 82 -2.68 -13.61 7.04
C SER A 82 -2.51 -14.45 5.79
N HIS A 83 -1.73 -15.54 5.86
CA HIS A 83 -1.56 -16.46 4.73
C HIS A 83 -2.89 -17.07 4.27
N LYS A 84 -3.71 -17.54 5.22
CA LYS A 84 -5.02 -18.13 4.93
C LYS A 84 -5.94 -17.14 4.20
N LEU A 85 -6.02 -15.90 4.66
CA LEU A 85 -6.85 -14.87 4.04
C LEU A 85 -6.31 -14.44 2.66
N LEU A 86 -4.99 -14.33 2.49
CA LEU A 86 -4.39 -14.07 1.17
C LEU A 86 -4.70 -15.20 0.17
N GLY A 87 -4.76 -16.45 0.65
CA GLY A 87 -5.20 -17.61 -0.14
C GLY A 87 -6.65 -17.52 -0.60
N GLN A 88 -7.48 -16.65 -0.02
CA GLN A 88 -8.86 -16.39 -0.46
C GLN A 88 -8.96 -15.11 -1.30
N ILE A 89 -8.26 -14.06 -0.88
CA ILE A 89 -8.27 -12.75 -1.55
C ILE A 89 -7.62 -12.80 -2.93
N ASN A 90 -6.48 -13.48 -3.09
CA ASN A 90 -5.78 -13.51 -4.38
C ASN A 90 -6.58 -14.25 -5.47
N PRO A 91 -7.23 -15.40 -5.20
CA PRO A 91 -8.16 -16.00 -6.16
C PRO A 91 -9.34 -15.10 -6.50
N ALA A 92 -9.95 -14.42 -5.52
CA ALA A 92 -11.05 -13.50 -5.78
C ALA A 92 -10.61 -12.32 -6.65
N LEU A 93 -9.42 -11.77 -6.41
CA LEU A 93 -8.82 -10.75 -7.28
C LEU A 93 -8.62 -11.29 -8.70
N LYS A 94 -8.08 -12.50 -8.84
CA LYS A 94 -7.89 -13.13 -10.16
C LYS A 94 -9.21 -13.26 -10.92
N GLN A 95 -10.26 -13.75 -10.29
CA GLN A 95 -11.61 -13.85 -10.88
C GLN A 95 -12.14 -12.47 -11.30
N MET A 96 -11.93 -11.45 -10.48
CA MET A 96 -12.31 -10.08 -10.82
C MET A 96 -11.56 -9.57 -12.06
N MET A 97 -10.26 -9.85 -12.18
CA MET A 97 -9.49 -9.46 -13.38
C MET A 97 -9.99 -10.17 -14.65
N GLU A 98 -10.38 -11.44 -14.54
CA GLU A 98 -10.94 -12.23 -15.65
C GLU A 98 -12.26 -11.62 -16.15
N VAL A 99 -13.18 -11.28 -15.23
CA VAL A 99 -14.45 -10.59 -15.56
C VAL A 99 -14.20 -9.25 -16.24
N LEU A 100 -13.21 -8.49 -15.75
CA LEU A 100 -12.82 -7.20 -16.31
C LEU A 100 -11.98 -7.32 -17.59
N LYS A 101 -11.68 -8.55 -18.06
CA LYS A 101 -10.83 -8.82 -19.22
C LYS A 101 -9.44 -8.19 -19.13
N ILE A 102 -8.88 -8.13 -17.92
CA ILE A 102 -7.54 -7.62 -17.67
C ILE A 102 -6.58 -8.82 -17.56
N SER A 103 -5.63 -8.90 -18.49
CA SER A 103 -4.65 -10.00 -18.57
C SER A 103 -3.55 -9.94 -17.51
N LYS A 104 -3.39 -8.81 -16.82
CA LYS A 104 -2.35 -8.63 -15.80
C LYS A 104 -2.65 -9.48 -14.57
N HIS A 105 -1.64 -10.18 -14.07
CA HIS A 105 -1.75 -10.91 -12.82
C HIS A 105 -1.74 -9.94 -11.63
N ILE A 106 -2.87 -9.84 -10.92
CA ILE A 106 -3.02 -8.99 -9.73
C ILE A 106 -3.14 -9.87 -8.47
N THR A 107 -2.31 -9.56 -7.49
CA THR A 107 -2.39 -10.08 -6.12
C THR A 107 -2.55 -8.92 -5.16
N PHE A 108 -2.82 -9.19 -3.88
CA PHE A 108 -2.85 -8.12 -2.88
C PHE A 108 -1.54 -7.31 -2.86
N TYR A 109 -0.40 -7.98 -3.02
CA TYR A 109 0.91 -7.33 -3.02
C TYR A 109 1.12 -6.38 -4.20
N THR A 110 0.40 -6.60 -5.30
CA THR A 110 0.44 -5.71 -6.46
C THR A 110 0.04 -4.27 -6.09
N ALA A 111 -0.82 -4.05 -5.07
CA ALA A 111 -1.13 -2.69 -4.60
C ALA A 111 0.12 -1.91 -4.18
N ARG A 112 1.06 -2.56 -3.49
CA ARG A 112 2.35 -1.97 -3.08
C ARG A 112 3.22 -1.64 -4.30
N HIS A 113 3.33 -2.58 -5.23
CA HIS A 113 4.07 -2.36 -6.47
C HIS A 113 3.48 -1.20 -7.28
N THR A 114 2.16 -1.17 -7.44
CA THR A 114 1.47 -0.11 -8.17
C THR A 114 1.67 1.25 -7.49
N PHE A 115 1.62 1.33 -6.15
CA PHE A 115 1.90 2.57 -5.43
C PHE A 115 3.33 3.08 -5.68
N ALA A 116 4.34 2.22 -5.51
CA ALA A 116 5.74 2.58 -5.73
C ALA A 116 6.00 3.03 -7.18
N THR A 117 5.46 2.28 -8.14
CA THR A 117 5.57 2.60 -9.57
C THR A 117 4.83 3.88 -9.93
N PHE A 118 3.65 4.11 -9.36
CA PHE A 118 2.88 5.35 -9.56
C PHE A 118 3.68 6.57 -9.11
N LEU A 119 4.25 6.56 -7.90
CA LEU A 119 5.09 7.68 -7.43
C LEU A 119 6.33 7.90 -8.30
N LYS A 120 6.92 6.82 -8.82
CA LYS A 120 8.03 6.93 -9.78
C LYS A 120 7.59 7.67 -11.04
N PHE A 121 6.40 7.36 -11.56
CA PHE A 121 5.83 8.05 -12.71
C PHE A 121 5.53 9.52 -12.42
N GLU A 122 5.21 9.85 -11.17
CA GLU A 122 5.09 11.24 -10.70
C GLU A 122 6.46 11.87 -10.36
N THR A 123 7.56 11.32 -10.87
CA THR A 123 8.93 11.85 -10.70
C THR A 123 9.35 12.02 -9.24
N THR A 124 8.75 11.25 -8.33
CA THR A 124 9.08 11.32 -6.90
C THR A 124 10.47 10.73 -6.66
N PRO A 125 11.33 11.40 -5.87
CA PRO A 125 12.64 10.88 -5.49
C PRO A 125 12.57 9.48 -4.86
N ILE A 126 13.51 8.61 -5.21
CA ILE A 126 13.51 7.19 -4.81
C ILE A 126 13.63 7.01 -3.29
N ASP A 127 14.40 7.87 -2.64
CA ASP A 127 14.54 7.97 -1.18
C ASP A 127 13.20 8.28 -0.52
N ALA A 128 12.45 9.26 -1.04
CA ALA A 128 11.11 9.56 -0.56
C ALA A 128 10.13 8.37 -0.76
N ILE A 129 10.19 7.69 -1.92
CA ILE A 129 9.41 6.45 -2.14
C ILE A 129 9.80 5.38 -1.11
N SER A 130 11.09 5.21 -0.84
CA SER A 130 11.61 4.23 0.11
C SER A 130 11.11 4.49 1.53
N GLU A 131 11.12 5.75 1.95
CA GLU A 131 10.60 6.20 3.24
C GLU A 131 9.09 5.95 3.35
N MET A 132 8.31 6.33 2.32
CA MET A 132 6.87 6.09 2.29
C MET A 132 6.52 4.61 2.39
N LEU A 133 7.33 3.71 1.81
CA LEU A 133 7.16 2.27 1.88
C LEU A 133 7.70 1.64 3.18
N GLY A 134 8.39 2.39 4.04
CA GLY A 134 9.02 1.89 5.25
C GLY A 134 10.12 0.86 4.99
N HIS A 135 10.87 1.03 3.90
CA HIS A 135 12.03 0.21 3.58
C HIS A 135 13.28 0.75 4.28
N THR A 136 14.05 -0.15 4.90
CA THR A 136 15.34 0.17 5.55
C THR A 136 16.49 0.24 4.56
N GLU A 137 16.35 -0.38 3.39
CA GLU A 137 17.36 -0.41 2.33
C GLU A 137 16.78 0.08 1.01
N ILE A 138 17.45 1.06 0.40
CA ILE A 138 17.02 1.63 -0.89
C ILE A 138 17.04 0.60 -2.03
N ARG A 139 17.92 -0.41 -1.96
CA ARG A 139 17.99 -1.53 -2.92
C ARG A 139 16.66 -2.27 -3.03
N THR A 140 15.96 -2.41 -1.90
CA THR A 140 14.61 -3.01 -1.90
C THR A 140 13.67 -2.17 -2.74
N THR A 141 13.71 -0.83 -2.62
CA THR A 141 12.92 0.09 -3.44
C THR A 141 13.33 0.06 -4.91
N GLN A 142 14.63 -0.05 -5.22
CA GLN A 142 15.14 -0.15 -6.61
C GLN A 142 14.55 -1.34 -7.38
N ALA A 143 14.29 -2.48 -6.71
CA ALA A 143 13.67 -3.65 -7.34
C ALA A 143 12.23 -3.38 -7.85
N TYR A 144 11.52 -2.39 -7.30
CA TYR A 144 10.19 -1.98 -7.78
C TYR A 144 10.27 -1.10 -9.03
N LEU A 145 11.45 -0.56 -9.34
CA LEU A 145 11.64 0.52 -10.29
C LEU A 145 12.15 -0.02 -11.63
N ASN A 146 11.30 -0.75 -12.36
CA ASN A 146 11.51 -1.04 -13.79
C ASN A 146 11.84 0.24 -14.57
N LYS A 147 12.59 0.14 -15.68
CA LYS A 147 12.94 1.30 -16.53
C LYS A 147 11.70 2.15 -16.84
N LEU A 148 11.82 3.47 -16.72
CA LEU A 148 10.76 4.38 -17.17
C LEU A 148 10.58 4.20 -18.69
N PRO A 149 9.34 4.21 -19.21
CA PRO A 149 9.10 4.22 -20.65
C PRO A 149 9.74 5.47 -21.27
N ASN A 150 10.32 5.32 -22.47
CA ASN A 150 10.98 6.42 -23.18
C ASN A 150 10.08 7.67 -23.28
N LYS A 151 8.81 7.50 -23.64
CA LYS A 151 7.83 8.61 -23.70
C LYS A 151 7.75 9.45 -22.42
N LYS A 152 7.96 8.85 -21.25
CA LYS A 152 7.97 9.59 -19.98
C LYS A 152 9.31 10.29 -19.75
N LEU A 153 10.42 9.68 -20.15
CA LEU A 153 11.73 10.32 -20.13
C LEU A 153 11.75 11.53 -21.05
N ASP A 154 11.20 11.40 -22.26
CA ASP A 154 11.06 12.50 -23.23
C ASP A 154 10.26 13.64 -22.60
N LYS A 155 9.08 13.35 -22.03
CA LYS A 155 8.28 14.36 -21.34
C LYS A 155 9.03 15.06 -20.19
N ILE A 156 9.79 14.32 -19.39
CA ILE A 156 10.58 14.91 -18.29
C ILE A 156 11.63 15.88 -18.86
N ILE A 157 12.27 15.52 -19.96
CA ILE A 157 13.25 16.37 -20.63
C ILE A 157 12.56 17.61 -21.21
N ASP A 158 11.43 17.45 -21.89
CA ASP A 158 10.62 18.56 -22.42
C ASP A 158 10.21 19.52 -21.30
N ASP A 159 9.64 19.01 -20.20
CA ASP A 159 9.21 19.79 -19.04
C ASP A 159 10.40 20.57 -18.42
N VAL A 160 11.61 19.99 -18.40
CA VAL A 160 12.82 20.67 -17.92
C VAL A 160 13.24 21.79 -18.85
N PHE A 161 13.23 21.58 -20.17
CA PHE A 161 13.58 22.63 -21.12
C PHE A 161 12.55 23.76 -21.17
N GLU A 162 11.26 23.46 -20.98
CA GLU A 162 10.18 24.46 -21.00
C GLU A 162 10.10 25.29 -19.70
N ASN A 163 10.44 24.70 -18.54
CA ASN A 163 10.26 25.36 -17.23
C ASN A 163 11.58 25.78 -16.57
N SER A 164 12.73 25.48 -17.19
CA SER A 164 14.02 25.91 -16.67
C SER A 164 14.26 27.37 -16.98
N LYS A 165 14.54 28.16 -15.95
CA LYS A 165 15.02 29.55 -16.07
C LYS A 165 16.42 29.70 -16.71
N TYR A 166 17.05 28.60 -17.08
CA TYR A 166 18.37 28.56 -17.71
C TYR A 166 18.31 28.35 -19.23
N PHE A 167 17.10 28.23 -19.79
CA PHE A 167 16.77 28.26 -21.21
C PHE A 167 15.66 29.29 -21.42
#